data_AF-A0A7X7ABM8-F1
#
_entry.id   AF-A0A7X7ABM8-F1
#
_cell.length_a   1.000
_cell.length_b   1.000
_cell.length_c   1.000
_cell.angle_alpha   90.00
_cell.angle_beta   90.00
_cell.angle_gamma   90.00
#
_symmetry.space_group_name_H-M   'P 1'
#
loop_
_entity.id
_entity.type
_entity.pdbx_description
1 polymer ?
#
loop_
_entity_poly.entity_id
_entity_poly.type
_entity_poly.pdbx_seq_one_letter_code
_entity_poly.pdbx_strand_id
1 'polypeptide(L)'
;MIKAYLTWISTPYEGEDMEIRYRIFKDEELIVKESIFEEYTKPALCGLVSMSKLLKELEKHIKDEIVVVINDGALFEMLNGTSRTKKEEVQYLGHKVRKAIDKFYNIRIENISGNHLEIQEWSNILKP
;
A
#
# COMPACT_ATOMS: atom_id res chain seq x y z
N MET A 1 -9.92 9.36 12.96
CA MET A 1 -8.64 8.97 12.34
C MET A 1 -8.86 7.74 11.47
N ILE A 2 -8.26 7.72 10.27
CA ILE A 2 -8.28 6.57 9.36
C ILE A 2 -6.99 5.76 9.52
N LYS A 3 -7.12 4.45 9.68
CA LYS A 3 -5.99 3.52 9.67
C LYS A 3 -6.21 2.47 8.58
N ALA A 4 -5.33 2.44 7.59
CA ALA A 4 -5.38 1.51 6.49
C ALA A 4 -4.22 0.51 6.57
N TYR A 5 -4.50 -0.77 6.35
CA TYR A 5 -3.50 -1.83 6.25
C TYR A 5 -3.46 -2.29 4.80
N LEU A 6 -2.26 -2.45 4.24
CA LEU A 6 -2.07 -2.83 2.83
C LEU A 6 -1.09 -3.99 2.69
N THR A 7 -1.43 -4.94 1.85
CA THR A 7 -0.50 -5.94 1.29
C THR A 7 -0.76 -6.17 -0.18
N TRP A 8 0.26 -6.66 -0.85
CA TRP A 8 0.19 -7.21 -2.19
C TRP A 8 0.86 -8.58 -2.18
N ILE A 9 0.30 -9.51 -2.94
CA ILE A 9 0.76 -10.89 -3.01
C ILE A 9 0.91 -11.21 -4.49
N SER A 10 2.14 -11.44 -4.93
CA SER A 10 2.37 -12.08 -6.22
C SER A 10 1.92 -13.53 -6.13
N THR A 11 1.16 -13.97 -7.11
CA THR A 11 0.88 -15.39 -7.32
C THR A 11 2.16 -16.15 -7.74
N PRO A 12 2.19 -17.49 -7.58
CA PRO A 12 3.42 -18.26 -7.70
C PRO A 12 4.04 -18.29 -9.10
N TYR A 13 3.28 -18.01 -10.16
CA TYR A 13 3.76 -18.12 -11.54
C TYR A 13 3.85 -16.75 -12.23
N GLU A 14 4.91 -16.56 -13.02
CA GLU A 14 5.08 -15.35 -13.82
C GLU A 14 3.98 -15.27 -14.88
N GLY A 15 3.28 -14.12 -14.95
CA GLY A 15 2.13 -13.93 -15.82
C GLY A 15 0.76 -14.16 -15.17
N GLU A 16 0.71 -14.55 -13.90
CA GLU A 16 -0.53 -14.63 -13.13
C GLU A 16 -0.90 -13.30 -12.46
N ASP A 17 -2.20 -13.15 -12.18
CA ASP A 17 -2.77 -12.00 -11.47
C ASP A 17 -2.09 -11.78 -10.11
N MET A 18 -1.91 -10.53 -9.69
CA MET A 18 -1.52 -10.23 -8.32
C MET A 18 -2.77 -10.00 -7.44
N GLU A 19 -2.69 -10.38 -6.17
CA GLU A 19 -3.74 -10.05 -5.21
C GLU A 19 -3.33 -8.81 -4.40
N ILE A 20 -4.22 -7.82 -4.33
CA ILE A 20 -4.11 -6.67 -3.46
C ILE A 20 -5.10 -6.86 -2.32
N ARG A 21 -4.65 -6.80 -1.07
CA ARG A 21 -5.56 -6.78 0.08
C ARG A 21 -5.37 -5.51 0.86
N TYR A 22 -6.48 -4.88 1.21
CA TYR A 22 -6.47 -3.78 2.15
C TYR A 22 -7.67 -3.80 3.08
N ARG A 23 -7.47 -3.23 4.27
CA ARG A 23 -8.50 -2.99 5.28
C ARG A 23 -8.42 -1.54 5.69
N ILE A 24 -9.54 -0.84 5.73
CA ILE A 24 -9.60 0.56 6.17
C ILE A 24 -10.49 0.60 7.41
N PHE A 25 -9.94 1.19 8.46
CA PHE A 25 -10.62 1.43 9.71
C PHE A 25 -10.80 2.92 9.93
N LYS A 26 -11.96 3.31 10.46
CA LYS A 26 -12.21 4.66 10.94
C LYS A 26 -12.51 4.57 12.43
N ASP A 27 -11.66 5.18 13.25
CA ASP A 27 -11.82 5.19 14.71
C ASP A 27 -12.04 3.76 15.26
N GLU A 28 -11.18 2.82 14.82
CA GLU A 28 -11.18 1.38 15.15
C GLU A 28 -12.31 0.55 14.53
N GLU A 29 -13.30 1.17 13.88
CA GLU A 29 -14.35 0.45 13.16
C GLU A 29 -13.91 0.11 11.73
N LEU A 30 -14.02 -1.16 11.35
CA LEU A 30 -13.73 -1.61 9.98
C LEU A 30 -14.80 -1.07 9.01
N ILE A 31 -14.39 -0.20 8.09
CA ILE A 31 -15.29 0.40 7.10
C ILE A 31 -15.13 -0.18 5.69
N VAL A 32 -13.94 -0.70 5.35
CA VAL A 32 -13.67 -1.31 4.04
C VAL A 32 -12.82 -2.56 4.20
N LYS A 33 -13.25 -3.65 3.54
CA LYS A 33 -12.57 -4.94 3.48
C LYS A 33 -12.48 -5.40 2.03
N GLU A 34 -11.31 -5.23 1.40
CA GLU A 34 -11.14 -5.54 -0.03
C GLU A 34 -10.00 -6.52 -0.31
N SER A 35 -10.25 -7.40 -1.26
CA SER A 35 -9.31 -8.38 -1.82
C SER A 35 -9.51 -8.39 -3.33
N ILE A 36 -8.59 -7.78 -4.06
CA ILE A 36 -8.73 -7.49 -5.48
C ILE A 36 -7.67 -8.26 -6.25
N PHE A 37 -8.10 -9.06 -7.22
CA PHE A 37 -7.20 -9.63 -8.22
C PHE A 37 -7.01 -8.59 -9.33
N GLU A 38 -5.75 -8.29 -9.60
CA GLU A 38 -5.33 -7.42 -10.70
C GLU A 38 -4.49 -8.21 -11.68
N GLU A 39 -4.57 -7.84 -12.96
CA GLU A 39 -3.78 -8.47 -14.01
C GLU A 39 -2.29 -8.43 -13.67
N TYR A 40 -1.54 -9.36 -14.25
CA TYR A 40 -0.11 -9.49 -14.03
C TYR A 40 0.60 -8.13 -14.06
N THR A 41 1.20 -7.81 -12.92
CA THR A 41 2.04 -6.64 -12.74
C THR A 41 3.44 -7.13 -12.39
N LYS A 42 4.47 -6.55 -13.02
CA LYS A 42 5.87 -6.88 -12.69
C LYS A 42 6.07 -6.74 -11.17
N PRO A 43 6.71 -7.71 -10.47
CA PRO A 43 6.84 -7.68 -9.00
C PRO A 43 7.38 -6.37 -8.43
N ALA A 44 8.32 -5.72 -9.14
CA ALA A 44 8.90 -4.44 -8.73
C ALA A 44 7.92 -3.24 -8.77
N LEU A 45 6.73 -3.41 -9.35
CA LEU A 45 5.68 -2.40 -9.46
C LEU A 45 4.46 -2.72 -8.59
N CYS A 46 4.31 -3.96 -8.11
CA CYS A 46 3.12 -4.42 -7.39
C CYS A 46 2.80 -3.54 -6.17
N GLY A 47 3.81 -3.20 -5.35
CA GLY A 47 3.61 -2.32 -4.20
C GLY A 47 3.10 -0.93 -4.58
N LEU A 48 3.64 -0.33 -5.65
CA LEU A 48 3.23 0.99 -6.13
C LEU A 48 1.83 0.98 -6.75
N VAL A 49 1.49 -0.07 -7.52
CA VAL A 49 0.14 -0.25 -8.06
C VAL A 49 -0.88 -0.44 -6.95
N SER A 50 -0.53 -1.24 -5.94
CA SER A 50 -1.37 -1.49 -4.76
C SER A 50 -1.61 -0.22 -3.95
N MET A 51 -0.57 0.58 -3.72
CA MET A 51 -0.70 1.88 -3.07
C MET A 51 -1.60 2.83 -3.88
N SER A 52 -1.42 2.88 -5.20
CA SER A 52 -2.28 3.69 -6.09
C SER A 52 -3.76 3.33 -5.98
N LYS A 53 -4.09 2.02 -5.90
CA LYS A 53 -5.46 1.54 -5.68
C LYS A 53 -6.00 1.97 -4.31
N LEU A 54 -5.23 1.77 -3.25
CA LEU A 54 -5.63 2.18 -1.91
C LEU A 54 -5.86 3.70 -1.83
N LEU A 55 -4.98 4.51 -2.40
CA LEU A 55 -5.11 5.98 -2.37
C LEU A 55 -6.42 6.43 -3.05
N LYS A 56 -6.83 5.81 -4.15
CA LYS A 56 -8.12 6.11 -4.79
C LYS A 56 -9.30 5.87 -3.85
N GLU A 57 -9.27 4.78 -3.10
CA GLU A 57 -10.32 4.49 -2.12
C GLU A 57 -10.29 5.49 -0.95
N LEU A 58 -9.10 5.89 -0.51
CA LEU A 58 -8.89 6.89 0.54
C LEU A 58 -9.27 8.32 0.11
N GLU A 59 -9.47 8.63 -1.17
CA GLU A 59 -9.89 9.97 -1.62
C GLU A 59 -11.22 10.42 -0.97
N LYS A 60 -12.08 9.46 -0.58
CA LYS A 60 -13.32 9.72 0.20
C LYS A 60 -13.04 10.32 1.59
N HIS A 61 -11.81 10.15 2.07
CA HIS A 61 -11.30 10.54 3.38
C HIS A 61 -10.16 11.56 3.29
N ILE A 62 -10.03 12.29 2.18
CA ILE A 62 -8.88 13.16 1.89
C ILE A 62 -8.60 14.25 2.95
N LYS A 63 -9.61 14.60 3.77
CA LYS A 63 -9.52 15.60 4.85
C LYS A 63 -9.27 14.98 6.23
N ASP A 64 -9.37 13.67 6.36
CA ASP A 64 -9.10 12.96 7.61
C ASP A 64 -7.59 12.81 7.83
N GLU A 65 -7.18 12.58 9.08
CA GLU A 65 -5.83 12.07 9.37
C GLU A 65 -5.76 10.58 9.01
N ILE A 66 -4.80 10.21 8.17
CA ILE A 66 -4.64 8.88 7.60
C ILE A 66 -3.29 8.29 7.96
N VAL A 67 -3.31 7.06 8.49
CA VAL A 67 -2.13 6.23 8.68
C VAL A 67 -2.23 5.01 7.78
N VAL A 68 -1.27 4.81 6.89
CA VAL A 68 -1.17 3.62 6.04
C VAL A 68 -0.04 2.72 6.54
N VAL A 69 -0.38 1.52 6.98
CA VAL A 69 0.55 0.53 7.52
C VAL A 69 0.93 -0.48 6.44
N ILE A 70 2.23 -0.59 6.18
CA ILE A 70 2.81 -1.51 5.19
C ILE A 70 3.92 -2.37 5.80
N ASN A 71 4.02 -3.62 5.33
CA ASN A 71 5.15 -4.51 5.59
C ASN A 71 5.98 -4.70 4.32
N ASP A 72 6.46 -3.59 3.77
CA ASP A 72 7.24 -3.59 2.52
C ASP A 72 8.25 -2.44 2.56
N GLY A 73 9.49 -2.77 2.93
CA GLY A 73 10.57 -1.79 3.01
C GLY A 73 10.95 -1.19 1.67
N ALA A 74 10.86 -1.96 0.57
CA ALA A 74 11.18 -1.47 -0.76
C ALA A 74 10.13 -0.45 -1.22
N LEU A 75 8.85 -0.75 -1.02
CA LEU A 75 7.77 0.21 -1.25
C LEU A 75 7.96 1.46 -0.38
N PHE A 76 8.27 1.30 0.90
CA PHE A 76 8.50 2.43 1.80
C PHE A 76 9.60 3.37 1.28
N GLU A 77 10.74 2.83 0.82
CA GLU A 77 11.80 3.63 0.19
C GLU A 77 11.33 4.31 -1.11
N MET A 78 10.55 3.62 -1.94
CA MET A 78 10.00 4.20 -3.16
C MET A 78 9.03 5.36 -2.85
N LEU A 79 8.18 5.23 -1.85
CA LEU A 79 7.21 6.26 -1.45
C LEU A 79 7.89 7.46 -0.79
N ASN A 80 9.01 7.26 -0.09
CA ASN A 80 9.82 8.37 0.44
C ASN A 80 10.79 8.97 -0.58
N GLY A 81 10.87 8.42 -1.79
CA GLY A 81 11.81 8.89 -2.82
C GLY A 81 13.28 8.61 -2.51
N THR A 82 13.56 7.70 -1.58
CA THR A 82 14.93 7.33 -1.16
C THR A 82 15.46 6.09 -1.88
N SER A 83 14.60 5.40 -2.64
CA SER A 83 15.00 4.25 -3.46
C SER A 83 16.06 4.63 -4.50
N ARG A 84 17.14 3.81 -4.57
CA ARG A 84 18.24 3.97 -5.55
C ARG A 84 18.03 3.19 -6.85
N THR A 85 16.82 2.69 -7.09
CA THR A 85 16.50 1.94 -8.32
C THR A 85 16.77 2.77 -9.57
N LYS A 86 17.35 2.15 -10.59
CA LYS A 86 17.55 2.75 -11.93
C LYS A 86 16.45 2.40 -12.92
N LYS A 87 15.42 1.64 -12.49
CA LYS A 87 14.31 1.25 -13.35
C LYS A 87 13.38 2.45 -13.56
N GLU A 88 13.37 2.98 -14.78
CA GLU A 88 12.58 4.17 -15.14
C GLU A 88 11.08 4.00 -14.84
N GLU A 89 10.51 2.83 -15.14
CA GLU A 89 9.10 2.52 -14.84
C GLU A 89 8.78 2.69 -13.34
N VAL A 90 9.68 2.21 -12.46
CA VAL A 90 9.53 2.31 -11.00
C VAL A 90 9.64 3.76 -10.55
N GLN A 91 10.59 4.52 -11.10
CA GLN A 91 10.76 5.94 -10.77
C GLN A 91 9.55 6.77 -11.20
N TYR A 92 9.06 6.53 -12.41
CA TYR A 92 7.89 7.20 -12.98
C TYR A 92 6.63 6.92 -12.16
N LEU A 93 6.37 5.64 -11.86
CA LEU A 93 5.19 5.26 -11.07
C LEU A 93 5.32 5.75 -9.62
N GLY A 94 6.50 5.63 -9.01
CA GLY A 94 6.79 6.15 -7.68
C GLY A 94 6.51 7.65 -7.57
N HIS A 95 6.91 8.42 -8.59
CA HIS A 95 6.61 9.86 -8.66
C HIS A 95 5.11 10.15 -8.72
N LYS A 96 4.36 9.39 -9.53
CA LYS A 96 2.90 9.54 -9.60
C LYS A 96 2.22 9.23 -8.27
N VAL A 97 2.64 8.16 -7.59
CA VAL A 97 2.06 7.78 -6.30
C VAL A 97 2.38 8.83 -5.23
N ARG A 98 3.61 9.33 -5.17
CA ARG A 98 3.97 10.45 -4.27
C ARG A 98 3.11 11.70 -4.51
N LYS A 99 2.94 12.09 -5.78
CA LYS A 99 2.02 13.20 -6.12
C LYS A 99 0.56 12.95 -5.72
N ALA A 100 0.12 11.69 -5.68
CA ALA A 100 -1.22 11.36 -5.19
C ALA A 100 -1.30 11.48 -3.66
N ILE A 101 -0.25 11.06 -2.95
CA ILE A 101 -0.09 11.23 -1.49
C ILE A 101 -0.12 12.72 -1.13
N ASP A 102 0.56 13.58 -1.89
CA ASP A 102 0.61 15.04 -1.65
C ASP A 102 -0.77 15.74 -1.70
N LYS A 103 -1.81 15.08 -2.23
CA LYS A 103 -3.17 15.64 -2.27
C LYS A 103 -3.89 15.52 -0.92
N PHE A 104 -3.45 14.64 -0.04
CA PHE A 104 -4.10 14.36 1.24
C PHE A 104 -3.71 15.42 2.27
N TYR A 105 -4.67 15.81 3.11
CA TYR A 105 -4.42 16.81 4.15
C TYR A 105 -3.36 16.35 5.14
N ASN A 106 -3.48 15.11 5.64
CA ASN A 106 -2.52 14.52 6.56
C ASN A 106 -2.50 13.00 6.35
N ILE A 107 -1.50 12.52 5.62
CA ILE A 107 -1.26 11.09 5.41
C ILE A 107 0.17 10.75 5.81
N ARG A 108 0.34 9.68 6.59
CA ARG A 108 1.65 9.11 6.90
C ARG A 108 1.67 7.63 6.57
N ILE A 109 2.85 7.16 6.18
CA ILE A 109 3.10 5.76 5.88
C ILE A 109 3.97 5.19 6.99
N GLU A 110 3.53 4.09 7.60
CA GLU A 110 4.26 3.37 8.62
C GLU A 110 4.78 2.06 8.02
N ASN A 111 6.09 1.87 8.05
CA ASN A 111 6.71 0.61 7.67
C ASN A 111 7.04 -0.22 8.90
N ILE A 112 6.40 -1.39 9.00
CA ILE A 112 6.54 -2.32 10.12
C ILE A 112 7.50 -3.47 9.84
N SER A 113 8.20 -3.47 8.70
CA SER A 113 9.02 -4.61 8.24
C SER A 113 10.15 -5.03 9.19
N GLY A 114 10.45 -4.23 10.21
CA GLY A 114 11.42 -4.54 11.27
C GLY A 114 10.83 -5.03 12.58
N ASN A 115 9.50 -5.08 12.75
CA ASN A 115 8.84 -5.42 14.01
C ASN A 115 7.98 -6.68 13.88
N HIS A 116 8.46 -7.79 14.46
CA HIS A 116 7.77 -9.09 14.35
C HIS A 116 6.34 -9.10 14.90
N LEU A 117 6.10 -8.42 16.03
CA LEU A 117 4.77 -8.38 16.66
C LEU A 117 3.77 -7.61 15.79
N GLU A 118 4.19 -6.46 15.26
CA GLU A 118 3.36 -5.67 14.35
C GLU A 118 3.08 -6.41 13.04
N ILE A 119 4.06 -7.14 12.50
CA ILE A 119 3.88 -7.97 11.31
C ILE A 119 2.81 -9.04 11.54
N GLN A 120 2.81 -9.68 12.71
CA GLN A 120 1.82 -10.70 13.06
C GLN A 120 0.40 -10.10 13.16
N GLU A 121 0.26 -8.94 13.79
CA GLU A 121 -1.00 -8.21 13.86
C GLU A 121 -1.50 -7.80 12.46
N TRP A 122 -0.64 -7.16 11.68
CA TRP A 122 -0.91 -6.77 10.29
C TRP A 122 -1.34 -7.96 9.44
N SER A 123 -0.66 -9.11 9.59
CA SER A 123 -1.00 -10.33 8.86
C SER A 123 -2.39 -10.86 9.25
N ASN A 124 -2.72 -10.83 10.54
CA ASN A 124 -4.04 -11.24 11.02
C ASN A 124 -5.16 -10.34 10.50
N ILE A 125 -4.94 -9.02 10.46
CA ILE A 125 -5.91 -8.05 9.92
C ILE A 125 -6.17 -8.28 8.43
N LEU A 126 -5.13 -8.62 7.68
CA LEU A 126 -5.18 -8.79 6.21
C LEU A 126 -5.47 -10.22 5.76
N LYS A 127 -5.83 -11.13 6.69
CA LYS A 127 -6.36 -12.44 6.31
C LYS A 127 -7.61 -12.29 5.44
N PRO A 128 -7.83 -13.22 4.48
CA PRO A 128 -9.05 -13.27 3.68
C PRO A 128 -10.31 -13.25 4.56
#